data_AF-A0A7H4MEU2-F1
#
_entry.id   AF-A0A7H4MEU2-F1
#
_cell.length_a   1.000
_cell.length_b   1.000
_cell.length_c   1.000
_cell.angle_alpha   90.00
_cell.angle_beta   90.00
_cell.angle_gamma   90.00
#
_symmetry.space_group_name_H-M   'P 1'
#
loop_
_entity.id
_entity.type
_entity.pdbx_description
1 polymer ?
#
loop_
_entity_poly.entity_id
_entity_poly.type
_entity_poly.pdbx_seq_one_letter_code
_entity_poly.pdbx_strand_id
1 'polypeptide(L)'
;MRQAEILKAEGEKQSQILKAEGERQSAFLQAEARERSAEAKPAPLRMVSSAIASGDIQAINYFVAQKYTDALQQIGAANNSKVVLMPLDASSLMGSIAGISELIKEGAGDRKKIMIDMIFAHPHLFWLSLGGLLLAAEMLGGSGYLLWSGVAGVVTGALTWLLPLNWEWQGTLFAVLTLLAAWLWSKWLRKRVKTQRPADAQLNQRGQQLVGRRLTLDAPLVNGRGHVRVGDSSWPVDCR
;
A
#
# COMPACT_ATOMS: atom_id res chain seq x y z
N MET A 1 8.68 -48.98 -71.62
CA MET A 1 9.17 -47.61 -71.33
C MET A 1 8.03 -46.60 -71.20
N ARG A 2 7.21 -46.35 -72.22
CA ARG A 2 6.14 -45.31 -72.18
C ARG A 2 5.13 -45.41 -71.02
N GLN A 3 4.69 -46.62 -70.65
CA GLN A 3 3.73 -46.79 -69.54
C GLN A 3 4.34 -46.44 -68.16
N ALA A 4 5.64 -46.67 -67.97
CA ALA A 4 6.31 -46.32 -66.72
C ALA A 4 6.51 -44.80 -66.58
N GLU A 5 6.76 -44.09 -67.68
CA GLU A 5 6.85 -42.63 -67.71
C GLU A 5 5.49 -41.97 -67.44
N ILE A 6 4.39 -42.50 -68.00
CA ILE A 6 3.03 -42.02 -67.74
C ILE A 6 2.67 -42.19 -66.27
N LEU A 7 2.91 -43.38 -65.70
CA LEU A 7 2.64 -43.66 -64.28
C LEU A 7 3.46 -42.75 -63.35
N LYS A 8 4.71 -42.46 -63.72
CA LYS A 8 5.58 -41.54 -62.97
C LYS A 8 5.06 -40.11 -63.03
N ALA A 9 4.64 -39.63 -64.21
CA ALA A 9 4.07 -38.30 -64.38
C ALA A 9 2.72 -38.15 -63.66
N GLU A 10 1.87 -39.18 -63.69
CA GLU A 10 0.62 -39.23 -62.92
C GLU A 10 0.90 -39.21 -61.41
N GLY A 11 1.90 -39.96 -60.94
CA GLY A 11 2.35 -39.93 -59.54
C GLY A 11 2.87 -38.55 -59.11
N GLU A 12 3.66 -37.88 -59.96
CA GLU A 12 4.12 -36.51 -59.71
C GLU A 12 2.96 -35.51 -59.64
N LYS A 13 1.99 -35.61 -60.55
CA LYS A 13 0.77 -34.78 -60.52
C LYS A 13 -0.06 -35.02 -59.27
N GLN A 14 -0.28 -36.28 -58.91
CA GLN A 14 -1.02 -36.66 -57.70
C GLN A 14 -0.30 -36.16 -56.43
N SER A 15 1.03 -36.29 -56.39
CA SER A 15 1.85 -35.79 -55.29
C SER A 15 1.80 -34.26 -55.17
N GLN A 16 1.80 -33.53 -56.28
CA GLN A 16 1.69 -32.06 -56.26
C GLN A 16 0.31 -31.60 -55.75
N ILE A 17 -0.77 -32.28 -56.16
CA ILE A 17 -2.13 -32.01 -55.67
C ILE A 17 -2.21 -32.26 -54.17
N LEU A 18 -1.78 -33.43 -53.70
CA LEU A 18 -1.78 -33.78 -52.28
C LEU A 18 -0.93 -32.81 -51.44
N LYS A 19 0.20 -32.35 -51.99
CA LYS A 19 1.05 -31.35 -51.32
C LYS A 19 0.34 -29.99 -51.21
N ALA A 20 -0.29 -29.53 -52.28
CA ALA A 20 -1.06 -28.28 -52.28
C ALA A 20 -2.28 -28.33 -51.35
N GLU A 21 -2.99 -29.46 -51.30
CA GLU A 21 -4.08 -29.69 -50.36
C GLU A 21 -3.60 -29.71 -48.91
N GLY A 22 -2.48 -30.38 -48.64
CA GLY A 22 -1.84 -30.39 -47.32
C GLY A 22 -1.42 -29.00 -46.86
N GLU A 23 -0.82 -28.19 -47.74
CA GLU A 23 -0.45 -26.80 -47.47
C GLU A 23 -1.69 -25.94 -47.17
N ARG A 24 -2.76 -26.07 -47.95
CA ARG A 24 -4.03 -25.36 -47.71
C ARG A 24 -4.66 -25.75 -46.38
N GLN A 25 -4.70 -27.05 -46.06
CA GLN A 25 -5.27 -27.54 -44.82
C GLN A 25 -4.45 -27.07 -43.61
N SER A 26 -3.12 -27.11 -43.71
CA SER A 26 -2.23 -26.57 -42.68
C SER A 26 -2.45 -25.08 -42.45
N ALA A 27 -2.54 -24.28 -43.52
CA ALA A 27 -2.82 -22.85 -43.42
C ALA A 27 -4.19 -22.57 -42.77
N PHE A 28 -5.22 -23.36 -43.10
CA PHE A 28 -6.54 -23.23 -42.49
C PHE A 28 -6.51 -23.55 -40.98
N LEU A 29 -5.89 -24.67 -40.60
CA LEU A 29 -5.75 -25.05 -39.19
C LEU A 29 -4.94 -24.03 -38.39
N GLN A 30 -3.90 -23.45 -38.99
CA GLN A 30 -3.13 -22.38 -38.37
C GLN A 30 -3.96 -21.11 -38.19
N ALA A 31 -4.82 -20.75 -39.15
CA ALA A 31 -5.72 -19.61 -39.03
C ALA A 31 -6.76 -19.83 -37.93
N GLU A 32 -7.40 -21.00 -37.87
CA GLU A 32 -8.35 -21.37 -36.82
C GLU A 32 -7.70 -21.37 -35.43
N ALA A 33 -6.47 -21.89 -35.31
CA ALA A 33 -5.72 -21.86 -34.05
C ALA A 33 -5.40 -20.42 -33.60
N ARG A 34 -5.13 -19.51 -34.55
CA ARG A 34 -4.95 -18.08 -34.26
C ARG A 34 -6.23 -17.42 -33.79
N GLU A 35 -7.37 -17.75 -34.39
CA GLU A 35 -8.68 -17.23 -33.96
C GLU A 35 -9.03 -17.74 -32.56
N ARG A 36 -8.94 -19.05 -32.31
CA ARG A 36 -9.22 -19.60 -30.99
C ARG A 36 -8.28 -19.09 -29.90
N SER A 37 -7.00 -18.90 -30.21
CA SER A 37 -6.06 -18.30 -29.25
C SER A 37 -6.33 -16.80 -29.01
N ALA A 38 -6.87 -16.08 -30.00
CA ALA A 38 -7.33 -14.72 -29.82
C ALA A 38 -8.60 -14.64 -28.96
N GLU A 39 -9.54 -15.57 -29.12
CA GLU A 39 -10.76 -15.65 -28.31
C GLU A 39 -10.50 -16.11 -26.87
N ALA A 40 -9.53 -17.00 -26.68
CA ALA A 40 -9.10 -17.51 -25.39
C ALA A 40 -8.30 -16.49 -24.54
N LYS A 41 -8.12 -15.26 -25.03
CA LYS A 41 -7.50 -14.19 -24.24
C LYS A 41 -8.33 -13.94 -22.97
N PRO A 42 -7.67 -13.77 -21.79
CA PRO A 42 -8.38 -13.60 -20.54
C PRO A 42 -9.28 -12.36 -20.57
N ALA A 43 -10.45 -12.44 -19.92
CA ALA A 43 -11.47 -11.38 -19.96
C ALA A 43 -10.93 -9.96 -19.69
N PRO A 44 -10.00 -9.74 -18.73
CA PRO A 44 -9.38 -8.42 -18.52
C PRO A 44 -8.62 -7.88 -19.74
N LEU A 45 -7.96 -8.74 -20.52
CA LEU A 45 -7.21 -8.34 -21.71
C LEU A 45 -8.15 -7.93 -22.85
N ARG A 46 -9.29 -8.60 -22.96
CA ARG A 46 -10.36 -8.22 -23.89
C ARG A 46 -10.96 -6.85 -23.53
N MET A 47 -11.20 -6.60 -22.24
CA MET A 47 -11.72 -5.31 -21.77
C MET A 47 -10.79 -4.13 -22.09
N VAL A 48 -9.47 -4.31 -21.93
CA VAL A 48 -8.48 -3.27 -22.28
C VAL A 48 -8.45 -3.04 -23.79
N SER A 49 -8.44 -4.10 -24.60
CA SER A 49 -8.48 -3.98 -26.06
C SER A 49 -9.73 -3.25 -26.55
N SER A 50 -10.90 -3.53 -25.96
CA SER A 50 -12.14 -2.82 -26.29
C SER A 50 -12.14 -1.38 -25.80
N ALA A 51 -11.58 -1.11 -24.62
CA ALA A 51 -11.49 0.24 -24.06
C ALA A 51 -10.56 1.16 -24.88
N ILE A 52 -9.45 0.60 -25.38
CA ILE A 52 -8.56 1.30 -26.32
C ILE A 52 -9.30 1.61 -27.62
N ALA A 53 -10.06 0.65 -28.15
CA ALA A 53 -10.85 0.84 -29.37
C ALA A 53 -11.99 1.86 -29.22
N SER A 54 -12.57 1.98 -28.02
CA SER A 54 -13.60 2.98 -27.70
C SER A 54 -13.04 4.35 -27.29
N GLY A 55 -11.72 4.52 -27.25
CA GLY A 55 -11.07 5.78 -26.86
C GLY A 55 -11.22 6.13 -25.37
N ASP A 56 -11.55 5.16 -24.51
CA ASP A 56 -11.70 5.40 -23.08
C ASP A 56 -10.34 5.37 -22.37
N ILE A 57 -9.73 6.55 -22.29
CA ILE A 57 -8.42 6.77 -21.68
C ILE A 57 -8.43 6.42 -20.18
N GLN A 58 -9.59 6.47 -19.50
CA GLN A 58 -9.67 6.21 -18.05
C GLN A 58 -9.46 4.73 -17.72
N ALA A 59 -10.04 3.82 -18.51
CA ALA A 59 -9.87 2.38 -18.36
C ALA A 59 -8.41 1.94 -18.64
N ILE A 60 -7.73 2.59 -19.58
CA ILE A 60 -6.32 2.35 -19.88
C ILE A 60 -5.46 2.73 -18.66
N ASN A 61 -5.67 3.92 -18.10
CA ASN A 61 -4.91 4.41 -16.95
C ASN A 61 -5.11 3.52 -15.72
N TYR A 62 -6.33 3.06 -15.48
CA TYR A 62 -6.64 2.14 -14.39
C TYR A 62 -5.92 0.79 -14.55
N PHE A 63 -5.90 0.23 -15.75
CA PHE A 63 -5.23 -1.04 -16.03
C PHE A 63 -3.71 -0.93 -15.91
N VAL A 64 -3.13 0.16 -16.40
CA VAL A 64 -1.70 0.46 -16.27
C VAL A 64 -1.35 0.57 -14.77
N ALA A 65 -2.09 1.34 -13.99
CA ALA A 65 -1.88 1.47 -12.55
C ALA A 65 -1.97 0.12 -11.80
N GLN A 66 -2.92 -0.73 -12.17
CA GLN A 66 -3.06 -2.07 -11.61
C GLN A 66 -1.83 -2.94 -11.92
N LYS A 67 -1.35 -2.95 -13.17
CA LYS A 67 -0.14 -3.69 -13.54
C LYS A 67 1.13 -3.18 -12.89
N TYR A 68 1.24 -1.85 -12.71
CA TYR A 68 2.34 -1.27 -11.93
C TYR A 68 2.29 -1.70 -10.47
N THR A 69 1.10 -1.74 -9.87
CA THR A 69 0.93 -2.14 -8.46
C THR A 69 1.22 -3.63 -8.27
N ASP A 70 0.76 -4.49 -9.17
CA ASP A 70 1.08 -5.92 -9.18
C ASP A 70 2.60 -6.15 -9.31
N ALA A 71 3.26 -5.42 -10.21
CA ALA A 71 4.72 -5.50 -10.39
C ALA A 71 5.46 -5.05 -9.14
N LEU A 72 5.03 -3.95 -8.50
CA LEU A 72 5.59 -3.49 -7.22
C LEU A 72 5.35 -4.51 -6.10
N GLN A 73 4.20 -5.17 -6.06
CA GLN A 73 3.92 -6.22 -5.08
C GLN A 73 4.84 -7.43 -5.28
N GLN A 74 5.12 -7.83 -6.53
CA GLN A 74 6.07 -8.91 -6.82
C GLN A 74 7.51 -8.53 -6.46
N ILE A 75 7.92 -7.29 -6.72
CA ILE A 75 9.24 -6.77 -6.34
C ILE A 75 9.37 -6.70 -4.81
N GLY A 76 8.32 -6.26 -4.11
CA GLY A 76 8.27 -6.20 -2.64
C GLY A 76 8.17 -7.57 -1.97
N ALA A 77 7.54 -8.55 -2.62
CA ALA A 77 7.43 -9.93 -2.13
C ALA A 77 8.67 -10.79 -2.45
N ALA A 78 9.59 -10.30 -3.30
CA ALA A 78 10.84 -10.98 -3.57
C ALA A 78 11.78 -10.88 -2.34
N ASN A 79 12.18 -12.02 -1.78
CA ASN A 79 13.10 -12.13 -0.63
C ASN A 79 14.54 -11.60 -0.89
N ASN A 80 14.79 -10.99 -2.05
CA ASN A 80 16.08 -10.38 -2.39
C ASN A 80 15.84 -8.93 -2.88
N SER A 81 15.60 -8.04 -1.93
CA SER A 81 15.24 -6.62 -2.14
C SER A 81 16.41 -5.74 -2.60
N LYS A 82 17.32 -6.27 -3.42
CA LYS A 82 18.52 -5.57 -3.88
C LYS A 82 18.49 -5.25 -5.37
N VAL A 83 17.36 -4.75 -5.87
CA VAL A 83 17.34 -4.05 -7.17
C VAL A 83 17.60 -2.57 -6.90
N VAL A 84 18.88 -2.21 -6.79
CA VAL A 84 19.32 -0.82 -6.79
C VAL A 84 19.56 -0.43 -8.25
N LEU A 85 18.61 0.30 -8.84
CA LEU A 85 18.79 0.95 -10.13
C LEU A 85 19.67 2.18 -9.90
N MET A 86 20.97 2.02 -10.08
CA MET A 86 21.90 3.14 -10.01
C MET A 86 21.93 3.84 -11.38
N PRO A 87 21.54 5.13 -11.47
CA PRO A 87 21.60 5.86 -12.73
C PRO A 87 23.06 5.96 -13.20
N LEU A 88 23.30 5.64 -14.48
CA LEU A 88 24.63 5.78 -15.12
C LEU A 88 25.07 7.25 -15.25
N ASP A 89 24.18 8.19 -14.96
CA ASP A 89 24.41 9.64 -14.87
C ASP A 89 24.78 10.12 -13.46
N ALA A 90 25.41 9.25 -12.65
CA ALA A 90 25.74 9.60 -11.28
C ALA A 90 26.55 10.90 -11.17
N SER A 91 27.50 11.16 -12.09
CA SER A 91 28.36 12.35 -12.04
C SER A 91 27.62 13.66 -12.37
N SER A 92 26.74 13.66 -13.37
CA SER A 92 25.95 14.84 -13.77
C SER A 92 24.87 15.15 -12.73
N LEU A 93 24.26 14.12 -12.14
CA LEU A 93 23.36 14.22 -11.00
C LEU A 93 24.07 14.69 -9.73
N MET A 94 25.28 14.20 -9.42
CA MET A 94 26.00 14.61 -8.21
C MET A 94 26.46 16.07 -8.29
N GLY A 95 26.89 16.53 -9.47
CA GLY A 95 27.27 17.93 -9.69
C GLY A 95 26.08 18.90 -9.63
N SER A 96 24.94 18.52 -10.21
CA SER A 96 23.71 19.32 -10.13
C SER A 96 23.09 19.30 -8.73
N ILE A 97 23.13 18.17 -8.02
CA ILE A 97 22.72 18.07 -6.61
C ILE A 97 23.67 18.90 -5.72
N ALA A 98 24.97 18.89 -5.97
CA ALA A 98 25.92 19.72 -5.22
C ALA A 98 25.69 21.22 -5.44
N GLY A 99 25.48 21.66 -6.69
CA GLY A 99 25.18 23.06 -7.00
C GLY A 99 23.84 23.54 -6.42
N ILE A 100 22.80 22.69 -6.50
CA ILE A 100 21.49 22.97 -5.88
C ILE A 100 21.61 22.98 -4.35
N SER A 101 22.41 22.08 -3.77
CA SER A 101 22.66 22.03 -2.33
C SER A 101 23.39 23.29 -1.83
N GLU A 102 24.35 23.83 -2.60
CA GLU A 102 25.07 25.05 -2.23
C GLU A 102 24.14 26.28 -2.26
N LEU A 103 23.32 26.42 -3.32
CA LEU A 103 22.32 27.50 -3.43
C LEU A 103 21.25 27.40 -2.34
N ILE A 104 20.81 26.18 -1.99
CA ILE A 104 19.90 25.96 -0.86
C ILE A 104 20.58 26.34 0.45
N LYS A 105 21.87 26.03 0.63
CA LYS A 105 22.62 26.32 1.86
C LYS A 105 22.90 27.82 2.04
N GLU A 106 23.24 28.56 0.98
CA GLU A 106 23.39 30.02 1.01
C GLU A 106 22.05 30.71 1.29
N GLY A 107 20.99 30.36 0.54
CA GLY A 107 19.65 30.90 0.77
C GLY A 107 19.01 30.45 2.08
N ALA A 108 19.42 29.30 2.62
CA ALA A 108 19.05 28.87 3.97
C ALA A 108 19.85 29.61 5.05
N GLY A 109 21.10 30.00 4.80
CA GLY A 109 21.92 30.78 5.72
C GLY A 109 21.29 32.15 6.01
N ASP A 110 20.92 32.89 4.97
CA ASP A 110 20.27 34.19 5.11
C ASP A 110 18.86 34.08 5.71
N ARG A 111 18.06 33.11 5.26
CA ARG A 111 16.74 32.86 5.87
C ARG A 111 16.85 32.42 7.32
N LYS A 112 17.85 31.62 7.67
CA LYS A 112 18.09 31.19 9.06
C LYS A 112 18.48 32.38 9.92
N LYS A 113 19.28 33.32 9.42
CA LYS A 113 19.62 34.55 10.12
C LYS A 113 18.39 35.42 10.38
N ILE A 114 17.58 35.68 9.34
CA ILE A 114 16.32 36.42 9.46
C ILE A 114 15.35 35.73 10.44
N MET A 115 15.23 34.41 10.37
CA MET A 115 14.36 33.62 11.24
C MET A 115 14.82 33.66 12.70
N ILE A 116 16.13 33.55 12.94
CA ILE A 116 16.72 33.68 14.28
C ILE A 116 16.44 35.07 14.85
N ASP A 117 16.66 36.12 14.06
CA ASP A 117 16.41 37.50 14.49
C ASP A 117 14.92 37.73 14.80
N MET A 118 14.00 37.16 14.02
CA MET A 118 12.56 37.20 14.29
C MET A 118 12.17 36.46 15.58
N ILE A 119 12.79 35.31 15.87
CA ILE A 119 12.51 34.53 17.09
C ILE A 119 12.92 35.32 18.34
N PHE A 120 14.05 36.02 18.29
CA PHE A 120 14.50 36.87 19.38
C PHE A 120 13.67 38.16 19.52
N ALA A 121 13.18 38.72 18.41
CA ALA A 121 12.33 39.91 18.42
C ALA A 121 10.92 39.64 18.97
N HIS A 122 10.33 38.47 18.66
CA HIS A 122 8.97 38.13 19.06
C HIS A 122 8.85 36.68 19.60
N PRO A 123 9.34 36.43 20.83
CA PRO A 123 9.31 35.08 21.41
C PRO A 123 7.90 34.49 21.51
N HIS A 124 6.90 35.33 21.81
CA HIS A 124 5.50 34.91 21.92
C HIS A 124 4.93 34.41 20.58
N LEU A 125 5.27 35.06 19.45
CA LEU A 125 4.83 34.62 18.12
C LEU A 125 5.44 33.27 17.73
N PHE A 126 6.69 33.04 18.11
CA PHE A 126 7.34 31.74 17.91
C PHE A 126 6.59 30.61 18.65
N TRP A 127 6.31 30.80 19.94
CA TRP A 127 5.61 29.79 20.74
C TRP A 127 4.16 29.56 20.31
N LEU A 128 3.43 30.62 19.90
CA LEU A 128 2.08 30.49 19.36
C LEU A 128 2.05 29.74 18.03
N SER A 129 3.01 30.03 17.14
CA SER A 129 3.15 29.32 15.86
C SER A 129 3.54 27.85 16.07
N LEU A 130 4.51 27.58 16.95
CA LEU A 130 4.94 26.23 17.29
C LEU A 130 3.81 25.41 17.94
N GLY A 131 3.08 26.00 18.88
CA GLY A 131 1.91 25.37 19.51
C GLY A 131 0.79 25.11 18.52
N GLY A 132 0.47 26.07 17.65
CA GLY A 132 -0.53 25.90 16.59
C GLY A 132 -0.16 24.83 15.57
N LEU A 133 1.12 24.76 15.18
CA LEU A 133 1.63 23.73 14.27
C LEU A 133 1.52 22.33 14.88
N LEU A 134 1.84 22.18 16.17
CA LEU A 134 1.68 20.90 16.88
C LEU A 134 0.21 20.45 16.95
N LEU A 135 -0.71 21.39 17.16
CA LEU A 135 -2.15 21.10 17.13
C LEU A 135 -2.62 20.73 15.71
N ALA A 136 -2.12 21.39 14.67
CA ALA A 136 -2.43 21.03 13.29
C ALA A 136 -1.85 19.65 12.91
N ALA A 137 -0.65 19.31 13.40
CA ALA A 137 -0.06 17.99 13.21
C ALA A 137 -0.89 16.88 13.88
N GLU A 138 -1.52 17.16 15.02
CA GLU A 138 -2.44 16.21 15.66
C GLU A 138 -3.67 15.92 14.77
N MET A 139 -4.21 16.91 14.06
CA MET A 139 -5.33 16.70 13.11
C MET A 139 -4.96 15.70 12.00
N LEU A 140 -3.67 15.57 11.68
CA LEU A 140 -3.15 14.57 10.74
C LEU A 140 -2.79 13.25 11.41
N GLY A 141 -2.42 13.28 12.70
CA GLY A 141 -1.78 12.17 13.41
C GLY A 141 -2.68 11.30 14.29
N GLY A 142 -3.85 11.77 14.74
CA GLY A 142 -4.85 10.98 15.47
C GLY A 142 -4.37 10.24 16.75
N SER A 143 -3.18 10.55 17.25
CA SER A 143 -2.51 9.81 18.32
C SER A 143 -2.81 10.35 19.72
N GLY A 144 -3.37 11.56 19.79
CA GLY A 144 -3.69 12.31 21.00
C GLY A 144 -2.49 12.88 21.76
N TYR A 145 -1.26 12.45 21.44
CA TYR A 145 -0.05 12.88 22.15
C TYR A 145 0.42 14.28 21.76
N LEU A 146 0.23 14.70 20.51
CA LEU A 146 0.63 16.02 20.03
C LEU A 146 -0.34 17.10 20.48
N LEU A 147 -1.59 16.74 20.81
CA LEU A 147 -2.59 17.67 21.34
C LEU A 147 -2.08 18.38 22.62
N TRP A 148 -1.56 17.61 23.56
CA TRP A 148 -1.15 18.12 24.88
C TRP A 148 0.12 18.96 24.83
N SER A 149 1.07 18.61 23.95
CA SER A 149 2.25 19.45 23.71
C SER A 149 1.91 20.72 22.93
N GLY A 150 0.95 20.66 22.01
CA GLY A 150 0.42 21.83 21.30
C GLY A 150 -0.26 22.83 22.24
N VAL A 151 -1.12 22.34 23.14
CA VAL A 151 -1.74 23.17 24.19
C VAL A 151 -0.67 23.79 25.10
N ALA A 152 0.33 23.01 25.53
CA ALA A 152 1.44 23.54 26.33
C ALA A 152 2.20 24.66 25.60
N GLY A 153 2.45 24.51 24.29
CA GLY A 153 3.10 25.54 23.47
C GLY A 153 2.31 26.84 23.37
N VAL A 154 0.99 26.75 23.14
CA VAL A 154 0.11 27.93 23.09
C VAL A 154 0.06 28.64 24.45
N VAL A 155 -0.02 27.87 25.54
CA VAL A 155 -0.01 28.42 26.91
C VAL A 155 1.31 29.12 27.20
N THR A 156 2.46 28.52 26.86
CA THR A 156 3.78 29.19 26.97
C THR A 156 3.84 30.47 26.14
N GLY A 157 3.28 30.49 24.92
CA GLY A 157 3.19 31.69 24.09
C GLY A 157 2.37 32.82 24.73
N ALA A 158 1.22 32.48 25.32
CA ALA A 158 0.39 33.44 26.04
C ALA A 158 1.06 33.96 27.33
N LEU A 159 1.76 33.09 28.06
CA LEU A 159 2.50 33.45 29.27
C LEU A 159 3.70 34.37 28.98
N THR A 160 4.44 34.11 27.89
CA THR A 160 5.55 34.97 27.47
C THR A 160 5.10 36.32 26.91
N TRP A 161 3.85 36.41 26.45
CA TRP A 161 3.23 37.69 26.12
C TRP A 161 2.88 38.50 27.38
N LEU A 162 2.45 37.84 28.46
CA LEU A 162 2.07 38.50 29.72
C LEU A 162 3.28 38.81 30.63
N LEU A 163 4.31 37.98 30.60
CA LEU A 163 5.51 38.09 31.42
C LEU A 163 6.75 38.10 30.51
N PRO A 164 7.61 39.13 30.57
CA PRO A 164 8.88 39.14 29.84
C PRO A 164 9.87 38.15 30.49
N LEU A 165 9.70 36.86 30.16
CA LEU A 165 10.53 35.76 30.64
C LEU A 165 11.76 35.58 29.77
N ASN A 166 12.93 35.38 30.38
CA ASN A 166 14.16 35.02 29.66
C ASN A 166 14.00 33.67 28.95
N TRP A 167 14.74 33.47 27.87
CA TRP A 167 14.64 32.27 27.02
C TRP A 167 14.81 30.94 27.78
N GLU A 168 15.68 30.91 28.80
CA GLU A 168 15.88 29.75 29.69
C GLU A 168 14.60 29.38 30.45
N TRP A 169 13.87 30.40 30.91
CA TRP A 169 12.59 30.22 31.61
C TRP A 169 11.46 29.82 30.66
N GLN A 170 11.51 30.21 29.40
CA GLN A 170 10.51 29.81 28.40
C GLN A 170 10.61 28.30 28.10
N GLY A 171 11.83 27.80 27.88
CA GLY A 171 12.05 26.38 27.60
C GLY A 171 11.73 25.48 28.79
N THR A 172 12.11 25.90 30.00
CA THR A 172 11.78 25.16 31.23
C THR A 172 10.29 25.14 31.51
N LEU A 173 9.60 26.28 31.33
CA LEU A 173 8.14 26.35 31.48
C LEU A 173 7.42 25.42 30.51
N PHE A 174 7.82 25.42 29.22
CA PHE A 174 7.24 24.52 28.22
C PHE A 174 7.48 23.04 28.55
N ALA A 175 8.69 22.66 28.97
CA ALA A 175 9.01 21.30 29.34
C ALA A 175 8.19 20.82 30.55
N VAL A 176 8.07 21.66 31.58
CA VAL A 176 7.27 21.37 32.77
C VAL A 176 5.79 21.22 32.42
N LEU A 177 5.22 22.14 31.62
CA LEU A 177 3.83 22.07 31.18
C LEU A 177 3.55 20.80 30.35
N THR A 178 4.48 20.41 29.48
CA THR A 178 4.35 19.20 28.66
C THR A 178 4.36 17.93 29.52
N LEU A 179 5.28 17.85 30.50
CA LEU A 179 5.34 16.72 31.43
C LEU A 179 4.09 16.62 32.32
N LEU A 180 3.59 17.76 32.81
CA LEU A 180 2.35 17.83 33.59
C LEU A 180 1.15 17.37 32.77
N ALA A 181 1.04 17.80 31.50
CA ALA A 181 -0.03 17.40 30.61
C ALA A 181 0.02 15.89 30.30
N ALA A 182 1.21 15.35 30.02
CA ALA A 182 1.40 13.91 29.82
C ALA A 182 1.06 13.08 31.08
N TRP A 183 1.42 13.56 32.26
CA TRP A 183 1.08 12.92 33.53
C TRP A 183 -0.43 12.92 33.80
N LEU A 184 -1.09 14.06 33.62
CA LEU A 184 -2.55 14.19 33.75
C LEU A 184 -3.30 13.28 32.77
N TRP A 185 -2.86 13.24 31.51
CA TRP A 185 -3.41 12.33 30.50
C TRP A 185 -3.25 10.87 30.91
N SER A 186 -2.05 10.46 31.34
CA SER A 186 -1.80 9.09 31.77
C SER A 186 -2.68 8.70 32.96
N LYS A 187 -2.88 9.61 33.92
CA LYS A 187 -3.76 9.38 35.07
C LYS A 187 -5.23 9.25 34.66
N TRP A 188 -5.68 10.09 33.72
CA TRP A 188 -7.06 10.08 33.21
C TRP A 188 -7.36 8.84 32.36
N LEU A 189 -6.46 8.46 31.45
CA LEU A 189 -6.61 7.27 30.60
C LEU A 189 -6.61 5.98 31.42
N ARG A 190 -5.70 5.86 32.40
CA ARG A 190 -5.70 4.72 33.34
C ARG A 190 -7.04 4.60 34.09
N LYS A 191 -7.69 5.73 34.41
CA LYS A 191 -9.00 5.74 35.08
C LYS A 191 -10.14 5.35 34.13
N ARG A 192 -10.11 5.79 32.86
CA ARG A 192 -11.13 5.48 31.83
C ARG A 192 -11.07 4.03 31.34
N VAL A 193 -9.87 3.50 31.08
CA VAL A 193 -9.66 2.12 30.60
C VAL A 193 -10.07 1.10 31.66
N LYS A 194 -9.94 1.43 32.95
CA LYS A 194 -10.40 0.56 34.05
C LYS A 194 -11.92 0.39 34.10
N THR A 195 -12.68 1.29 33.47
CA THR A 195 -14.15 1.27 33.46
C THR A 195 -14.74 0.63 32.19
N GLN A 196 -13.93 0.33 31.16
CA GLN A 196 -14.40 -0.15 29.84
C GLN A 196 -14.18 -1.66 29.55
N ARG A 197 -14.20 -2.55 30.55
CA ARG A 197 -14.21 -4.02 30.31
C ARG A 197 -15.46 -4.64 30.95
N PRO A 198 -16.45 -5.11 30.15
CA PRO A 198 -16.47 -6.52 29.74
C PRO A 198 -17.20 -6.88 28.42
N ALA A 199 -17.40 -5.98 27.44
CA ALA A 199 -18.14 -6.36 26.22
C ALA A 199 -17.29 -7.17 25.21
N ASP A 200 -16.02 -6.78 25.00
CA ASP A 200 -15.17 -7.42 23.97
C ASP A 200 -14.53 -8.73 24.41
N ALA A 201 -14.52 -9.03 25.71
CA ALA A 201 -14.01 -10.30 26.23
C ALA A 201 -14.86 -11.49 25.78
N GLN A 202 -16.15 -11.27 25.52
CA GLN A 202 -17.08 -12.32 25.07
C GLN A 202 -16.92 -12.67 23.58
N LEU A 203 -16.40 -11.76 22.75
CA LEU A 203 -16.25 -11.98 21.30
C LEU A 203 -15.10 -12.94 20.97
N ASN A 204 -14.07 -13.02 21.82
CA ASN A 204 -12.93 -13.93 21.63
C ASN A 204 -13.08 -15.26 22.39
N GLN A 205 -14.25 -15.53 22.99
CA GLN A 205 -14.54 -16.74 23.75
C GLN A 205 -15.67 -17.58 23.14
N ARG A 206 -15.96 -17.41 21.83
CA ARG A 206 -17.01 -18.18 21.13
C ARG A 206 -16.87 -19.71 21.31
N GLY A 207 -15.64 -20.23 21.35
CA GLY A 207 -15.39 -21.67 21.57
C GLY A 207 -15.80 -22.17 22.96
N GLN A 208 -15.73 -21.34 24.01
CA GLN A 208 -16.16 -21.73 25.36
C GLN A 208 -17.68 -21.84 25.47
N GLN A 209 -18.44 -21.10 24.65
CA GLN A 209 -19.91 -21.15 24.64
C GLN A 209 -20.46 -22.44 24.03
N LEU A 210 -19.63 -23.21 23.31
CA LEU A 210 -20.01 -24.48 22.67
C LEU A 210 -19.77 -25.70 23.56
N VAL A 211 -19.06 -25.54 24.69
CA VAL A 211 -18.78 -26.62 25.63
C VAL A 211 -20.07 -27.11 26.29
N GLY A 212 -20.36 -28.41 26.16
CA GLY A 212 -21.55 -29.04 26.73
C GLY A 212 -22.80 -29.04 25.84
N ARG A 213 -22.76 -28.41 24.66
CA ARG A 213 -23.85 -28.54 23.66
C ARG A 213 -23.70 -29.83 22.86
N ARG A 214 -24.84 -30.46 22.55
CA ARG A 214 -24.92 -31.58 21.60
C ARG A 214 -25.13 -30.99 20.19
N LEU A 215 -24.24 -31.33 19.27
CA LEU A 215 -24.31 -30.90 17.87
C LEU A 215 -24.46 -32.13 16.98
N THR A 216 -25.19 -31.99 15.88
CA THR A 216 -25.35 -33.03 14.87
C THR A 216 -24.27 -32.86 13.80
N LEU A 217 -23.67 -33.97 13.39
CA LEU A 217 -22.67 -33.97 12.32
C LEU A 217 -23.37 -34.00 10.96
N ASP A 218 -23.06 -33.03 10.10
CA ASP A 218 -23.57 -32.98 8.72
C ASP A 218 -22.88 -34.01 7.81
N ALA A 219 -21.68 -34.47 8.18
CA ALA A 219 -20.89 -35.46 7.45
C ALA A 219 -20.27 -36.48 8.42
N PRO A 220 -20.12 -37.75 8.02
CA PRO A 220 -19.44 -38.76 8.85
C PRO A 220 -17.97 -38.39 9.08
N LEU A 221 -17.46 -38.73 10.26
CA LEU A 221 -16.05 -38.54 10.61
C LEU A 221 -15.19 -39.51 9.81
N VAL A 222 -14.11 -39.00 9.20
CA VAL A 222 -13.12 -39.82 8.47
C VAL A 222 -11.85 -39.85 9.31
N ASN A 223 -11.45 -41.04 9.79
CA ASN A 223 -10.30 -41.22 10.69
C ASN A 223 -10.39 -40.37 11.98
N GLY A 224 -11.57 -40.26 12.57
CA GLY A 224 -11.81 -39.51 13.81
C GLY A 224 -11.93 -37.99 13.64
N ARG A 225 -11.55 -37.43 12.48
CA ARG A 225 -11.65 -35.99 12.21
C ARG A 225 -12.81 -35.66 11.29
N GLY A 226 -13.40 -34.48 11.51
CA GLY A 226 -14.40 -33.93 10.62
C GLY A 226 -14.72 -32.47 10.95
N HIS A 227 -15.83 -31.99 10.42
CA HIS A 227 -16.32 -30.63 10.65
C HIS A 227 -17.77 -30.67 11.12
N VAL A 228 -18.11 -29.78 12.05
CA VAL A 228 -19.48 -29.56 12.51
C VAL A 228 -19.90 -28.13 12.20
N ARG A 229 -21.14 -27.95 11.74
CA ARG A 229 -21.69 -26.62 11.47
C ARG A 229 -22.44 -26.11 12.70
N VAL A 230 -22.12 -24.90 13.13
CA VAL A 230 -22.79 -24.19 14.24
C VAL A 230 -23.26 -22.83 13.72
N GLY A 231 -24.56 -22.69 13.52
CA GLY A 231 -25.13 -21.55 12.80
C GLY A 231 -24.53 -21.46 11.39
N ASP A 232 -23.89 -20.33 11.08
CA ASP A 232 -23.24 -20.10 9.78
C ASP A 232 -21.75 -20.47 9.76
N SER A 233 -21.20 -20.97 10.88
CA SER A 233 -19.77 -21.24 11.03
C SER A 233 -19.45 -22.74 11.04
N SER A 234 -18.38 -23.15 10.35
CA SER A 234 -17.88 -24.54 10.33
C SER A 234 -16.69 -24.67 11.27
N TRP A 235 -16.75 -25.61 12.21
CA TRP A 235 -15.72 -25.87 13.21
C TRP A 235 -15.12 -27.26 13.02
N PRO A 236 -13.78 -27.40 13.08
CA PRO A 236 -13.15 -28.71 13.07
C PRO A 236 -13.43 -29.45 14.37
N VAL A 237 -13.72 -30.74 14.27
CA VAL A 237 -13.93 -31.65 15.40
C VAL A 237 -13.04 -32.87 15.25
N ASP A 238 -12.54 -33.37 16.37
CA ASP A 238 -11.72 -34.56 16.46
C ASP A 238 -12.28 -35.45 17.57
N CYS A 239 -12.56 -36.70 17.23
CA CYS A 239 -12.99 -37.74 18.16
C CYS A 239 -11.80 -38.64 18.42
N ARG A 240 -11.21 -38.49 19.62
CA ARG A 240 -10.20 -39.41 20.15
C ARG A 240 -10.84 -40.62 20.78
#